data_AF-A0A382JUR7-F1
#
_entry.id   AF-A0A382JUR7-F1
#
_cell.length_a   1.000
_cell.length_b   1.000
_cell.length_c   1.000
_cell.angle_alpha   90.00
_cell.angle_beta   90.00
_cell.angle_gamma   90.00
#
_symmetry.space_group_name_H-M   'P 1'
#
loop_
_entity.id
_entity.type
_entity.pdbx_description
1 polymer ?
#
loop_
_entity_poly.entity_id
_entity_poly.type
_entity_poly.pdbx_seq_one_letter_code
_entity_poly.pdbx_strand_id
1 'polypeptide(L)' 'MKDVYTKLKFLRFREQLDALENGKIAPPVHVRIKPMNPCDHDCWYCAYHDDNLQLGNLMEYKDRLPREKMLEIIEDLGE' A
#
# COMPACT_ATOMS: atom_id res chain seq x y z
N MET A 1 16.71 28.13 -11.87
CA MET A 1 16.33 27.33 -10.68
C MET A 1 16.35 25.88 -11.13
N LYS A 2 17.34 25.08 -10.72
CA LYS A 2 17.78 23.89 -11.49
C LYS A 2 17.14 22.55 -11.09
N ASP A 3 16.32 22.49 -10.05
CA ASP A 3 15.58 21.28 -9.69
C ASP A 3 14.14 21.62 -9.30
N VAL A 4 13.18 21.01 -10.02
CA VAL A 4 11.74 21.15 -9.76
C VAL A 4 11.32 20.31 -8.54
N TYR A 5 12.12 19.31 -8.17
CA TYR A 5 11.86 18.40 -7.07
C TYR A 5 13.00 18.42 -6.05
N THR A 6 12.66 18.76 -4.80
CA THR A 6 13.57 18.68 -3.66
C THR A 6 13.15 17.54 -2.75
N LYS A 7 14.14 16.81 -2.21
CA LYS A 7 13.91 15.80 -1.16
C LYS A 7 13.30 16.41 0.12
N LEU A 8 13.39 17.74 0.28
CA LEU A 8 12.86 18.48 1.42
C LEU A 8 11.43 19.00 1.19
N LYS A 9 10.75 18.60 0.11
CA LYS A 9 9.38 19.05 -0.19
C LYS A 9 8.42 18.74 0.98
N PHE A 10 8.63 17.62 1.66
CA PHE A 10 7.77 17.19 2.76
C PHE A 10 7.78 18.15 3.96
N LEU A 11 8.86 18.92 4.15
CA LEU A 11 8.96 19.91 5.23
C LEU A 11 7.95 21.07 5.10
N ARG A 12 7.32 21.23 3.93
CA ARG A 12 6.28 22.24 3.70
C ARG A 12 4.88 21.78 4.12
N PHE A 13 4.69 20.51 4.45
CA PHE A 13 3.41 19.93 4.85
C PHE A 13 3.25 19.97 6.37
N ARG A 14 3.07 21.17 6.92
CA ARG A 14 3.03 21.40 8.38
C ARG A 14 1.96 20.59 9.09
N GLU A 15 0.75 20.52 8.54
CA GLU A 15 -0.36 19.76 9.14
C GLU A 15 -0.02 18.27 9.32
N GLN A 16 0.69 17.69 8.34
CA GLN A 16 1.15 16.30 8.39
C GLN A 16 2.26 16.10 9.43
N LEU A 17 3.18 17.07 9.55
CA LEU A 17 4.23 17.04 10.56
C LEU A 17 3.67 17.18 11.98
N ASP A 18 2.73 18.11 12.17
CA ASP A 18 2.06 18.34 13.44
C ASP A 18 1.23 17.11 13.83
N ALA A 19 0.53 16.50 12.88
CA ALA A 19 -0.19 15.25 13.12
C ALA A 19 0.75 14.11 13.51
N LEU A 20 1.88 13.94 12.82
CA LEU A 20 2.90 12.95 13.15
C LEU A 20 3.44 13.15 14.56
N GLU A 21 3.77 14.38 14.94
CA GLU A 21 4.28 14.73 16.28
C GLU A 21 3.26 14.40 17.38
N ASN A 22 1.97 14.57 17.10
CA ASN A 22 0.89 14.31 18.05
C ASN A 22 0.31 12.89 17.96
N GLY A 23 0.92 11.99 17.18
CA GLY A 23 0.44 10.61 16.99
C GLY A 23 -0.94 10.52 16.31
N LYS A 24 -1.31 11.53 15.50
CA LYS A 24 -2.56 11.60 14.75
C LYS A 24 -2.34 11.18 13.30
N ILE A 25 -3.36 10.59 12.70
CA ILE A 25 -3.38 10.29 11.26
C ILE A 25 -3.89 11.53 10.51
N ALA A 26 -3.07 12.07 9.61
CA ALA A 26 -3.46 13.17 8.72
C ALA A 26 -3.69 12.66 7.30
N PRO A 27 -4.66 13.24 6.56
CA PRO A 27 -4.87 12.91 5.17
C PRO A 27 -3.73 13.43 4.25
N PRO A 28 -3.53 12.82 3.07
CA PRO A 28 -4.22 11.62 2.59
C PRO A 28 -3.61 10.33 3.19
N VAL A 29 -4.47 9.39 3.58
CA VAL A 29 -4.04 8.06 3.99
C VAL A 29 -3.76 7.23 2.75
N HIS A 30 -2.55 6.68 2.64
CA HIS A 30 -2.22 5.77 1.55
C HIS A 30 -2.67 4.35 1.89
N VAL A 31 -3.67 3.86 1.16
CA VAL A 31 -4.19 2.49 1.30
C VAL A 31 -3.74 1.66 0.10
N ARG A 32 -3.11 0.50 0.36
CA ARG A 32 -2.69 -0.46 -0.67
C ARG A 32 -3.43 -1.78 -0.48
N ILE A 33 -4.17 -2.19 -1.51
CA ILE A 33 -4.95 -3.44 -1.52
C ILE A 33 -4.37 -4.40 -2.57
N LYS A 34 -4.12 -5.65 -2.18
CA LYS A 34 -3.84 -6.77 -3.11
C LYS A 34 -5.10 -7.65 -3.17
N PRO A 35 -5.98 -7.48 -4.17
CA PRO A 35 -7.29 -8.14 -4.15
C PRO A 35 -7.24 -9.63 -4.43
N MET A 36 -6.13 -10.11 -5.00
CA MET A 36 -5.97 -11.50 -5.40
C MET A 36 -4.49 -11.87 -5.50
N ASN A 37 -4.20 -13.15 -5.29
CA ASN A 37 -2.87 -13.74 -5.44
C ASN A 37 -2.55 -14.30 -6.84
N PRO A 38 -3.52 -14.87 -7.61
CA PRO A 38 -3.22 -15.41 -8.93
C PRO A 38 -2.60 -14.39 -9.87
N CYS A 39 -1.56 -14.82 -10.60
CA CYS A 39 -0.82 -14.04 -11.58
C CYS A 39 -0.33 -14.99 -12.67
N ASP A 40 -0.46 -14.59 -13.94
CA ASP A 40 -0.06 -15.42 -15.10
C ASP A 40 1.42 -15.23 -15.50
N HIS A 41 2.21 -14.59 -14.62
CA HIS A 41 3.62 -14.32 -14.84
C HIS A 41 4.50 -15.18 -13.93
N ASP A 42 5.71 -15.48 -14.40
CA ASP A 42 6.76 -16.13 -13.62
C ASP A 42 7.97 -15.19 -13.48
N CYS A 43 7.77 -14.10 -12.75
CA CYS A 43 8.79 -13.06 -12.60
C CYS A 43 9.90 -13.53 -11.66
N TRP A 44 11.15 -13.55 -12.14
CA TRP A 44 12.32 -13.94 -11.33
C TRP A 44 12.55 -13.07 -10.07
N TYR A 45 12.04 -11.84 -10.08
CA TYR A 45 12.14 -10.88 -8.96
C TYR A 45 10.93 -10.91 -8.03
N CYS A 46 10.02 -11.89 -8.18
CA CYS A 46 8.82 -11.97 -7.37
C CYS A 46 9.15 -12.41 -5.94
N ALA A 47 9.12 -11.48 -5.00
CA ALA A 47 9.36 -11.77 -3.58
C ALA A 47 8.33 -12.72 -2.95
N TYR A 48 7.21 -13.00 -3.62
CA TYR A 48 6.22 -13.98 -3.19
C TYR A 48 6.59 -15.42 -3.57
N HIS A 49 7.55 -15.62 -4.49
CA HIS A 49 8.05 -16.93 -4.91
C HIS A 49 9.45 -17.23 -4.35
N ASP A 50 10.06 -16.31 -3.60
CA ASP A 50 11.39 -16.50 -3.02
C ASP A 50 11.27 -17.14 -1.63
N ASP A 51 11.63 -18.41 -1.53
CA ASP A 51 11.61 -19.19 -0.30
C ASP A 51 12.53 -18.62 0.81
N ASN A 52 13.48 -17.75 0.46
CA ASN A 52 14.34 -17.08 1.43
C ASN A 52 13.69 -15.82 2.01
N LEU A 53 12.54 -15.39 1.49
CA LEU A 53 11.79 -14.22 1.96
C LEU A 53 10.50 -14.64 2.68
N GLN A 54 10.18 -13.93 3.76
CA GLN A 54 8.98 -14.25 4.56
C GLN A 54 7.65 -13.88 3.88
N LEU A 55 7.68 -13.08 2.81
CA LEU A 55 6.48 -12.50 2.19
C LEU A 55 5.52 -13.54 1.59
N GLY A 56 6.03 -14.68 1.12
CA GLY A 56 5.23 -15.75 0.50
C GLY A 56 4.72 -16.82 1.48
N ASN A 57 5.25 -16.90 2.70
CA ASN A 57 5.13 -18.09 3.55
C ASN A 57 3.70 -18.45 3.99
N LEU A 58 2.80 -17.47 4.06
CA LEU A 58 1.40 -17.65 4.45
C LEU A 58 0.44 -17.40 3.27
N MET A 59 0.96 -17.33 2.05
CA MET A 59 0.21 -16.90 0.87
C MET A 59 -0.36 -18.12 0.14
N GLU A 60 -1.69 -18.18 0.05
CA GLU A 60 -2.38 -19.16 -0.77
C GLU A 60 -2.56 -18.62 -2.20
N TYR A 61 -1.97 -19.30 -3.18
CA TYR A 61 -1.91 -18.83 -4.58
C TYR A 61 -3.28 -18.58 -5.21
N LYS A 62 -4.32 -19.31 -4.78
CA LYS A 62 -5.66 -19.23 -5.35
C LYS A 62 -6.53 -18.16 -4.71
N ASP A 63 -6.06 -17.54 -3.63
CA ASP A 63 -6.87 -16.62 -2.84
C ASP A 63 -7.25 -15.37 -3.60
N ARG A 64 -8.51 -14.99 -3.40
CA ARG A 64 -9.16 -13.80 -3.93
C ARG A 64 -10.05 -13.25 -2.84
N LEU A 65 -10.03 -11.94 -2.65
CA LEU A 65 -11.05 -11.27 -1.84
C LEU A 65 -12.42 -11.50 -2.51
N PRO A 66 -13.46 -11.89 -1.74
CA PRO A 66 -14.83 -11.95 -2.25
C PRO A 66 -15.25 -10.60 -2.81
N ARG A 67 -16.08 -10.62 -3.86
CA ARG A 67 -16.55 -9.41 -4.54
C ARG A 67 -17.31 -8.50 -3.58
N GLU A 68 -18.12 -9.09 -2.71
CA GLU A 68 -18.94 -8.39 -1.72
C GLU A 68 -18.04 -7.63 -0.74
N LYS A 69 -16.94 -8.25 -0.29
CA LYS A 69 -15.96 -7.61 0.58
C LYS A 69 -15.20 -6.49 -0.13
N MET A 70 -14.90 -6.65 -1.42
CA MET A 70 -14.29 -5.59 -2.22
C MET A 70 -15.21 -4.36 -2.37
N LEU A 71 -16.52 -4.56 -2.50
CA LEU A 71 -17.49 -3.47 -2.56
C LEU A 71 -17.61 -2.74 -1.22
N GLU A 72 -17.66 -3.49 -0.11
CA GLU A 72 -17.64 -2.95 1.25
C GLU A 72 -16.40 -2.06 1.48
N ILE A 73 -15.20 -2.54 1.10
CA ILE A 73 -13.96 -1.75 1.23
C ILE A 73 -14.02 -0.45 0.43
N ILE A 74 -14.65 -0.44 -0.74
CA ILE A 74 -14.78 0.77 -1.56
C ILE A 74 -15.72 1.78 -0.89
N GLU A 75 -16.81 1.31 -0.30
CA GLU A 75 -17.76 2.13 0.47
C GLU A 75 -17.07 2.73 1.70
N ASP A 76 -16.40 1.91 2.51
CA ASP A 76 -15.68 2.32 3.72
C ASP A 76 -14.59 3.37 3.46
N LEU A 77 -13.91 3.31 2.31
CA LEU A 77 -12.86 4.27 1.95
C LEU A 77 -13.39 5.55 1.29
N GLY A 78 -14.66 5.56 0.90
CA GLY A 78 -15.34 6.71 0.29
C GLY A 78 -16.01 7.65 1.31
N GLU A 79 -16.26 7.17 2.53
CA GLU A 79 -16.77 7.94 3.68
C GLU A 79 -15.67 8.74 4.41
#